data_AF-A0A7Y4QFD9-F1
#
_entry.id   AF-A0A7Y4QFD9-F1
#
_cell.length_a   1.000
_cell.length_b   1.000
_cell.length_c   1.000
_cell.angle_alpha   90.00
_cell.angle_beta   90.00
_cell.angle_gamma   90.00
#
_symmetry.space_group_name_H-M   'P 1'
#
loop_
_entity.id
_entity.type
_entity.pdbx_description
1 polymer ?
#
loop_
_entity_poly.entity_id
_entity_poly.type
_entity_poly.pdbx_seq_one_letter_code
_entity_poly.pdbx_strand_id
1 'polypeptide(L)' 'MDSSQLQALIQKSTLLTETERAYWLQQLPTMTPPHIETLEAILAEGETIHIEQKVQDYFTAVKQAAPPLPA' A
#
# COMPACT_ATOMS: atom_id res chain seq x y z
N MET A 1 3.46 -19.45 1.01
CA MET A 1 3.17 -18.81 -0.28
C MET A 1 4.36 -19.01 -1.23
N ASP A 2 4.17 -19.17 -2.54
CA ASP A 2 5.29 -19.31 -3.48
C ASP A 2 6.00 -17.96 -3.70
N SER A 3 7.33 -17.97 -3.89
CA SER A 3 8.11 -16.73 -4.11
C SER A 3 7.58 -15.89 -5.27
N SER A 4 7.00 -16.53 -6.30
CA SER A 4 6.37 -15.87 -7.46
C SER A 4 5.11 -15.08 -7.08
N GLN A 5 4.33 -15.56 -6.10
CA GLN A 5 3.15 -14.85 -5.60
C GLN A 5 3.55 -13.63 -4.79
N LEU A 6 4.59 -13.73 -3.95
CA LEU A 6 5.08 -12.58 -3.18
C LEU A 6 5.69 -11.50 -4.09
N GLN A 7 6.39 -11.89 -5.16
CA GLN A 7 6.85 -10.94 -6.18
C GLN A 7 5.69 -10.19 -6.83
N ALA A 8 4.59 -10.87 -7.12
CA ALA A 8 3.39 -10.24 -7.67
C ALA A 8 2.76 -9.24 -6.68
N LEU A 9 2.70 -9.57 -5.38
CA LEU A 9 2.22 -8.63 -4.35
C LEU A 9 3.12 -7.41 -4.22
N ILE A 10 4.45 -7.59 -4.20
CA ILE A 10 5.40 -6.48 -4.15
C ILE A 10 5.21 -5.57 -5.37
N GLN A 11 5.10 -6.14 -6.57
CA GLN A 11 4.91 -5.34 -7.79
C GLN A 11 3.58 -4.59 -7.83
N LYS A 12 2.51 -5.20 -7.34
CA LYS A 12 1.16 -4.61 -7.34
C LYS A 12 0.90 -3.68 -6.15
N SER A 13 1.74 -3.72 -5.12
CA SER A 13 1.56 -2.92 -3.92
C SER A 13 1.50 -1.43 -4.23
N THR A 14 0.43 -0.78 -3.78
CA THR A 14 0.26 0.68 -3.82
C THR A 14 0.95 1.37 -2.65
N LEU A 15 1.39 0.62 -1.64
CA LEU A 15 2.13 1.15 -0.49
C LEU A 15 3.60 1.41 -0.80
N LEU A 16 4.19 0.58 -1.68
CA LEU A 16 5.61 0.65 -1.98
C LEU A 16 5.87 1.64 -3.13
N THR A 17 6.89 2.49 -2.95
CA THR A 17 7.48 3.25 -4.05
C THR A 17 8.24 2.31 -5.00
N GLU A 18 8.60 2.81 -6.18
CA GLU A 18 9.38 2.03 -7.16
C GLU A 18 10.74 1.57 -6.60
N THR A 19 11.42 2.44 -5.84
CA THR A 19 12.68 2.13 -5.17
C THR A 19 12.51 1.02 -4.13
N GLU A 20 11.46 1.09 -3.31
CA GLU A 20 11.19 0.07 -2.30
C GLU A 20 10.81 -1.27 -2.93
N ARG A 21 10.02 -1.26 -4.02
CA ARG A 21 9.74 -2.47 -4.80
C ARG A 21 11.02 -3.15 -5.28
N ALA A 22 11.93 -2.38 -5.87
CA ALA A 22 13.22 -2.92 -6.34
C ALA A 22 14.05 -3.50 -5.19
N TYR A 23 14.10 -2.80 -4.05
CA TYR A 23 14.79 -3.28 -2.85
C TYR A 23 14.22 -4.62 -2.36
N TRP A 24 12.90 -4.71 -2.17
CA TRP A 24 12.29 -5.94 -1.65
C TRP A 24 12.42 -7.11 -2.63
N LEU A 25 12.33 -6.87 -3.94
CA LEU A 25 12.56 -7.90 -4.96
C LEU A 25 13.99 -8.44 -4.95
N GLN A 26 14.98 -7.60 -4.67
CA GLN A 26 16.38 -8.02 -4.54
C GLN A 26 16.67 -8.77 -3.24
N GLN A 27 15.99 -8.43 -2.15
CA GLN A 27 16.18 -9.07 -0.84
C GLN A 27 15.44 -10.40 -0.71
N LEU A 28 14.35 -10.58 -1.47
CA LEU A 28 13.49 -11.76 -1.49
C LEU A 28 14.22 -13.13 -1.48
N PRO A 29 15.27 -13.36 -2.28
CA PRO A 29 16.00 -14.63 -2.31
C PRO A 29 16.78 -14.93 -1.02
N THR A 30 17.08 -13.90 -0.23
CA THR A 30 17.86 -13.98 1.01
C THR A 30 16.99 -13.92 2.27
N MET A 31 15.68 -13.75 2.11
CA MET A 31 14.76 -13.67 3.24
C MET A 31 14.50 -15.03 3.86
N THR A 32 14.41 -15.04 5.19
CA THR A 32 13.99 -16.20 5.96
C THR A 32 12.46 -16.32 5.94
N PRO A 33 11.89 -17.52 6.14
CA PRO A 33 10.45 -17.72 6.20
C PRO A 33 9.67 -16.74 7.10
N PRO A 34 10.10 -16.42 8.34
CA PRO A 34 9.38 -15.45 9.16
C PRO A 34 9.39 -14.02 8.60
N HIS A 35 10.45 -13.63 7.89
CA HIS A 35 10.49 -12.32 7.21
C HIS A 35 9.58 -12.28 5.99
N ILE A 36 9.46 -13.39 5.28
CA ILE A 36 8.51 -13.54 4.16
C ILE A 36 7.08 -13.40 4.66
N GLU A 37 6.72 -14.09 5.74
CA GLU A 37 5.38 -14.01 6.36
C GLU A 37 5.06 -12.59 6.84
N THR A 38 6.04 -11.91 7.43
CA THR A 38 5.88 -10.52 7.87
C THR A 38 5.65 -9.58 6.70
N LEU A 39 6.43 -9.72 5.61
CA LEU A 39 6.27 -8.91 4.41
C LEU A 39 4.92 -9.18 3.73
N GLU A 40 4.49 -10.44 3.68
CA GLU A 40 3.18 -10.83 3.16
C GLU A 40 2.04 -10.15 3.95
N ALA A 41 2.07 -10.21 5.29
CA ALA A 41 1.06 -9.58 6.14
C ALA A 41 0.97 -8.06 5.89
N ILE A 42 2.11 -7.37 5.82
CA ILE A 42 2.15 -5.91 5.56
C ILE A 42 1.58 -5.59 4.18
N LEU A 43 1.93 -6.36 3.15
CA LEU A 43 1.44 -6.15 1.79
C LEU A 43 -0.06 -6.43 1.66
N ALA A 44 -0.56 -7.47 2.33
CA ALA A 44 -1.97 -7.82 2.38
C ALA A 44 -2.81 -6.77 3.14
N GLU A 45 -2.31 -6.28 4.28
CA GLU A 45 -2.93 -5.15 4.99
C GLU A 45 -2.96 -3.91 4.10
N GLY A 46 -1.90 -3.66 3.34
CA GLY A 46 -1.83 -2.55 2.39
C GLY A 46 -2.91 -2.53 1.31
N GLU A 47 -3.31 -3.71 0.80
CA GLU A 47 -4.43 -3.80 -0.14
C GLU A 47 -5.78 -3.41 0.52
N THR A 48 -5.91 -3.65 1.82
CA THR A 48 -7.12 -3.29 2.59
C THR A 48 -7.16 -1.84 3.04
N ILE A 49 -6.03 -1.10 2.96
CA ILE A 49 -6.03 0.34 3.17
C ILE A 49 -6.69 0.97 1.93
N HIS A 50 -8.02 1.05 1.94
CA HIS A 50 -8.79 1.89 1.03
C HIS A 50 -8.45 3.36 1.31
N ILE A 51 -7.31 3.80 0.77
CA ILE A 51 -6.91 5.21 0.69
C ILE A 51 -8.07 6.02 0.11
N GLU A 52 -8.84 5.45 -0.82
CA GLU A 52 -10.03 6.07 -1.41
C GLU A 52 -11.06 6.52 -0.37
N GLN A 53 -11.31 5.75 0.70
CA GLN A 53 -12.37 6.08 1.65
C GLN A 53 -11.96 7.19 2.61
N LYS A 54 -10.73 7.12 3.16
CA LYS A 54 -10.20 8.20 4.00
C LYS A 54 -9.99 9.51 3.23
N VAL A 55 -9.58 9.41 1.96
CA VAL A 55 -9.44 10.57 1.08
C VAL A 55 -10.82 11.14 0.70
N GLN A 56 -11.80 10.30 0.40
CA GLN A 56 -13.19 10.73 0.18
C GLN A 56 -13.79 11.40 1.42
N ASP A 57 -13.57 10.85 2.60
CA ASP A 57 -14.04 11.42 3.87
C ASP A 57 -13.41 12.80 4.12
N TYR A 58 -12.10 12.93 3.88
CA TYR A 58 -11.40 14.20 3.94
C TYR A 58 -11.99 15.24 2.96
N PHE A 59 -12.17 14.86 1.69
CA PHE A 59 -12.74 15.78 0.70
C PHE A 59 -14.21 16.11 0.97
N THR A 60 -14.97 15.19 1.56
CA THR A 60 -16.35 15.42 2.00
C THR A 60 -16.38 16.43 3.15
N ALA A 61 -15.51 16.26 4.16
CA ALA A 61 -15.38 17.18 5.28
C ALA A 61 -14.96 18.59 4.82
N VAL A 62 -13.99 18.70 3.89
CA VAL A 62 -13.56 19.98 3.33
C VAL A 62 -14.68 20.66 2.53
N LYS A 63 -15.46 19.92 1.72
CA LYS A 63 -16.61 20.47 1.00
C LYS A 63 -17.70 21.00 1.94
N GLN A 64 -17.93 20.34 3.07
CA GLN A 64 -18.93 20.78 4.05
C GLN A 64 -18.47 21.97 4.89
N ALA A 65 -17.15 22.09 5.13
CA ALA A 65 -16.56 23.18 5.89
C ALA A 65 -16.23 24.43 5.06
N ALA A 66 -16.30 24.35 3.72
CA ALA A 66 -15.98 25.46 2.85
C ALA A 66 -17.07 26.55 2.91
N PRO A 67 -16.74 27.80 3.28
CA PRO A 67 -17.68 28.91 3.18
C PRO A 67 -18.07 29.14 1.72
N PRO A 68 -19.31 29.57 1.43
CA PRO A 68 -19.75 29.85 0.07
C PRO A 68 -18.82 30.88 -0.57
N LEU A 69 -18.41 30.63 -1.82
CA LEU A 69 -17.60 31.56 -2.59
C LEU A 69 -18.35 32.90 -2.69
N PRO A 70 -17.69 34.04 -2.43
CA PRO A 70 -18.32 35.35 -2.61
C PRO A 70 -18.76 35.50 -4.07
N ALA A 71 -20.01 35.94 -4.24
CA ALA A 71 -20.69 36.13 -5.52
C ALA A 71 -20.07 37.26 -6.35
#